data_AF-A0A948QCV4-F1
#
_entry.id   AF-A0A948QCV4-F1
#
_cell.length_a   1.000
_cell.length_b   1.000
_cell.length_c   1.000
_cell.angle_alpha   90.00
_cell.angle_beta   90.00
_cell.angle_gamma   90.00
#
_symmetry.space_group_name_H-M   'P 1'
#
loop_
_entity.id
_entity.type
_entity.pdbx_description
1 polymer ?
#
loop_
_entity_poly.entity_id
_entity_poly.type
_entity_poly.pdbx_seq_one_letter_code
_entity_poly.pdbx_strand_id
1 'polypeptide(L)' 'EILKGDNLGPAEVPAGYIFVLGDNRDNSEDSASWKNTETGEPLYFLDLSLITGKVRGIF' A
#
# COMPACT_ATOMS: atom_id res chain seq x y z
N GLU A 1 0.62 0.82 -20.72
CA GLU A 1 1.88 0.25 -20.19
C GLU A 1 1.53 -0.64 -19.01
N ILE A 2 2.35 -1.63 -18.65
CA ILE A 2 2.15 -2.41 -17.42
C ILE A 2 3.12 -1.85 -16.38
N LEU A 3 2.58 -1.28 -15.31
CA LEU A 3 3.32 -0.66 -14.21
C LEU A 3 3.53 -1.65 -13.06
N LYS A 4 4.39 -1.25 -12.12
CA LYS A 4 4.70 -2.04 -10.93
C LYS A 4 3.48 -2.06 -10.01
N GLY A 5 3.01 -3.26 -9.65
CA GLY A 5 1.84 -3.46 -8.80
C GLY A 5 0.56 -3.81 -9.58
N ASP A 6 0.56 -3.65 -10.91
CA ASP A 6 -0.61 -3.95 -11.77
C ASP A 6 -1.04 -5.41 -11.73
N ASN A 7 -0.07 -6.31 -11.61
CA ASN A 7 -0.28 -7.76 -11.63
C ASN A 7 -0.06 -8.40 -10.26
N LEU A 8 -0.34 -7.67 -9.18
CA LEU A 8 -0.29 -8.24 -7.84
C LEU A 8 -1.35 -9.34 -7.72
N GLY A 9 -0.90 -10.56 -7.42
CA GLY A 9 -1.79 -11.70 -7.18
C GLY A 9 -2.61 -11.54 -5.89
N PRO A 10 -3.58 -12.44 -5.64
CA PRO A 10 -4.34 -12.41 -4.40
C PRO A 10 -3.40 -12.55 -3.20
N ALA A 11 -3.60 -11.69 -2.20
CA ALA A 11 -2.88 -11.72 -0.94
C ALA A 11 -3.86 -11.55 0.21
N GLU A 12 -3.70 -12.36 1.25
CA GLU A 12 -4.46 -12.19 2.49
C GLU A 12 -3.76 -11.15 3.36
N VAL A 13 -4.50 -10.13 3.80
CA VAL A 13 -3.97 -9.10 4.69
C VAL A 13 -3.91 -9.68 6.11
N PRO A 14 -2.74 -9.71 6.75
CA PRO A 14 -2.62 -10.24 8.11
C PRO A 14 -3.45 -9.42 9.12
N ALA A 15 -3.88 -10.06 10.21
CA ALA A 15 -4.55 -9.36 11.30
C ALA A 15 -3.67 -8.24 11.88
N GLY A 16 -4.24 -7.05 12.07
CA GLY A 16 -3.51 -5.88 12.55
C GLY A 16 -2.77 -5.09 11.47
N TYR A 17 -2.91 -5.47 10.20
CA TYR A 17 -2.32 -4.77 9.07
C TYR A 17 -3.37 -4.25 8.08
N ILE A 18 -2.95 -3.36 7.19
CA ILE A 18 -3.75 -2.85 6.09
C ILE A 18 -2.97 -2.89 4.76
N PHE A 19 -3.72 -3.03 3.68
CA PHE A 19 -3.24 -2.83 2.32
C PHE A 19 -3.93 -1.58 1.76
N VAL A 20 -3.16 -0.60 1.26
CA VAL A 20 -3.69 0.68 0.79
C VAL A 20 -3.37 0.88 -0.68
N LEU A 21 -4.31 1.50 -1.39
CA LEU A 21 -4.15 1.92 -2.78
C LEU A 21 -4.54 3.38 -2.88
N GLY A 22 -3.76 4.17 -3.60
CA GLY A 22 -4.16 5.53 -3.94
C GLY A 22 -5.19 5.55 -5.06
N ASP A 23 -6.10 6.51 -5.03
CA ASP A 23 -7.15 6.63 -6.04
C ASP A 23 -6.58 6.87 -7.45
N ASN A 24 -5.50 7.63 -7.57
CA ASN A 24 -4.76 7.82 -8.81
C ASN A 24 -3.77 6.66 -9.03
N ARG A 25 -4.29 5.53 -9.50
CA ARG A 25 -3.59 4.24 -9.55
C ARG A 25 -2.24 4.29 -10.27
N ASP A 26 -2.17 5.00 -11.40
CA ASP A 26 -0.93 5.09 -12.19
C ASP A 26 0.13 6.01 -11.55
N ASN A 27 -0.25 6.81 -10.56
CA ASN A 27 0.60 7.80 -9.90
C ASN A 27 0.55 7.68 -8.37
N SER A 28 0.48 6.44 -7.86
CA SER A 28 0.51 6.18 -6.43
C SER A 28 1.68 5.29 -6.04
N GLU A 29 2.54 5.81 -5.18
CA GLU A 29 3.46 4.99 -4.41
C GLU A 29 2.73 4.47 -3.19
N ASP A 30 2.20 3.25 -3.29
CA ASP A 30 1.34 2.62 -2.28
C ASP A 30 1.79 1.18 -2.01
N SER A 31 0.96 0.42 -1.29
CA SER A 31 1.24 -0.98 -0.94
C SER A 31 1.65 -1.84 -2.13
N ALA A 32 1.12 -1.60 -3.33
CA ALA A 32 1.43 -2.41 -4.50
C ALA A 32 2.83 -2.13 -5.07
N SER A 33 3.45 -1.01 -4.71
CA SER A 33 4.72 -0.56 -5.27
C SER A 33 5.83 -0.34 -4.24
N TRP A 34 5.55 -0.29 -2.93
CA TRP A 34 6.58 -0.12 -1.90
C TRP A 34 7.55 -1.31 -1.78
N LYS A 35 8.77 -0.99 -1.34
CA LYS A 35 9.83 -1.96 -1.05
C LYS A 35 10.62 -1.52 0.18
N ASN A 36 11.12 -2.49 0.94
CA ASN A 36 12.10 -2.24 1.97
C ASN A 36 13.40 -1.70 1.32
N THR A 37 13.94 -0.60 1.84
CA THR A 37 15.11 0.07 1.25
C THR A 37 16.42 -0.69 1.43
N GLU A 38 16.50 -1.55 2.44
CA GLU A 38 17.68 -2.35 2.74
C GLU A 38 17.68 -3.69 1.98
N THR A 39 16.52 -4.36 1.94
CA THR A 39 16.41 -5.71 1.34
C THR A 39 15.89 -5.70 -0.10
N GLY A 40 15.24 -4.61 -0.54
CA GLY A 40 14.58 -4.53 -1.84
C GLY A 40 13.32 -5.38 -1.97
N GLU A 41 12.91 -6.08 -0.91
CA GLU A 41 11.72 -6.93 -0.88
C GLU A 41 10.44 -6.08 -0.85
N PRO A 42 9.32 -6.57 -1.42
CA PRO A 42 8.05 -5.85 -1.38
C PRO A 42 7.57 -5.59 0.05
N LEU A 43 7.04 -4.38 0.30
CA LEU A 43 6.43 -4.00 1.57
C LEU A 43 4.93 -3.76 1.37
N TYR A 44 4.16 -4.84 1.30
CA TYR A 44 2.74 -4.77 0.96
C TYR A 44 1.85 -4.20 2.06
N PHE A 45 2.17 -4.46 3.32
CA PHE A 45 1.24 -4.22 4.41
C PHE A 45 1.80 -3.23 5.43
N LEU A 46 0.96 -2.28 5.81
CA LEU A 46 1.27 -1.33 6.87
C LEU A 46 0.66 -1.81 8.19
N ASP A 47 1.42 -1.71 9.28
CA ASP A 47 0.92 -1.94 10.62
C ASP A 47 -0.16 -0.89 10.95
N LEU A 48 -1.35 -1.35 11.32
CA LEU A 48 -2.50 -0.48 11.61
C LEU A 48 -2.21 0.47 12.78
N SER A 49 -1.33 0.10 13.71
CA SER A 49 -0.96 0.95 14.85
C SER A 49 -0.21 2.23 14.45
N LEU A 50 0.35 2.27 13.24
CA LEU A 50 1.04 3.46 12.70
C LEU A 50 0.05 4.50 12.15
N ILE A 51 -1.23 4.16 11.99
CA ILE A 51 -2.24 5.07 11.45
C ILE A 51 -2.66 6.09 12.50
N THR A 52 -2.48 7.37 12.17
CA THR A 52 -2.78 8.49 13.08
C THR A 52 -4.24 8.93 13.05
N GLY A 53 -4.99 8.61 11.99
CA GLY A 53 -6.40 9.00 11.89
C GLY A 53 -7.02 8.75 10.52
N LYS A 54 -8.24 9.26 10.34
CA LYS A 54 -9.03 9.16 9.10
C LYS A 54 -9.39 10.55 8.59
N VAL A 55 -9.08 10.81 7.32
CA VAL A 55 -9.54 12.02 6.62
C VAL A 55 -11.06 11.97 6.46
N ARG A 56 -11.77 13.00 6.94
CA ARG A 56 -13.25 13.07 6.96
C ARG A 56 -13.86 14.03 5.94
N GLY A 57 -13.06 14.87 5.31
CA GLY A 57 -13.51 15.85 4.34
C GLY A 57 -12.47 16.94 4.12
N ILE A 58 -12.74 17.78 3.14
CA ILE A 58 -12.07 19.05 2.91
C ILE A 58 -13.09 20.12 3.31
N PHE A 59 -12.71 20.98 4.24
CA PHE A 59 -13.57 22.03 4.79
C PHE A 59 -13.00 23.39 4.42
#